data_AF-A0AAV0HVC7-F1
#
_entry.id   AF-A0AAV0HVC7-F1
#
_cell.length_a   1.000
_cell.length_b   1.000
_cell.length_c   1.000
_cell.angle_alpha   90.00
_cell.angle_beta   90.00
_cell.angle_gamma   90.00
#
_symmetry.space_group_name_H-M   'P 1'
#
loop_
_entity.id
_entity.type
_entity.pdbx_description
1 polymer ?
#
loop_
_entity_poly.entity_id
_entity_poly.type
_entity_poly.pdbx_seq_one_letter_code
_entity_poly.pdbx_strand_id
1 'polypeptide(L)'
;MLKRPLRKGVEKHEQLFFIWAYEQEKGHNQTLLKLAKLSWNHLQHMYQQELRSLTKWWIDLDFVTKLPFARDRLIEIYLYIVTKLTMLVSVIDDMYDVHGTIDELELFTSAIERWDTSMKNLPDYMRTCYDAIIDVLDEVDAITTKEGRPYCLEYAKEAVI
;
A
#
# COMPACT_ATOMS: atom_id res chain seq x y z
N MET A 1 -15.11 -19.49 23.55
CA MET A 1 -14.68 -18.09 23.79
C MET A 1 -14.69 -17.37 22.44
N LEU A 2 -15.61 -16.41 22.23
CA LEU A 2 -15.68 -15.63 20.98
C LEU A 2 -14.56 -14.58 21.00
N LYS A 3 -13.54 -14.73 20.13
CA LYS A 3 -12.35 -13.86 20.13
C LYS A 3 -12.47 -12.63 19.22
N ARG A 4 -13.20 -12.72 18.09
CA ARG A 4 -13.38 -11.60 17.14
C ARG A 4 -14.77 -11.61 16.49
N PRO A 5 -15.46 -10.44 16.41
CA PRO A 5 -16.67 -10.30 15.61
C PRO A 5 -16.35 -10.29 14.11
N LEU A 6 -17.14 -11.01 13.32
CA LEU A 6 -16.99 -11.12 11.86
C LEU A 6 -16.91 -9.77 11.15
N ARG A 7 -17.74 -8.80 11.56
CA ARG A 7 -17.77 -7.44 11.00
C ARG A 7 -16.50 -6.63 11.26
N LYS A 8 -15.64 -7.08 12.19
CA LYS A 8 -14.38 -6.41 12.54
C LYS A 8 -13.15 -7.19 12.04
N GLY A 9 -13.36 -8.30 11.33
CA GLY A 9 -12.30 -9.10 10.75
C GLY A 9 -11.89 -8.58 9.38
N VAL A 10 -10.62 -8.79 9.03
CA VAL A 10 -10.14 -8.54 7.65
C VAL A 10 -10.68 -9.66 6.77
N GLU A 11 -11.40 -9.32 5.71
CA GLU A 11 -12.08 -10.29 4.84
C GLU A 11 -11.15 -11.41 4.35
N LYS A 12 -9.92 -11.06 3.95
CA LYS A 12 -8.86 -12.00 3.53
C LYS A 12 -8.60 -13.09 4.59
N HIS A 13 -8.63 -12.73 5.87
CA HIS A 13 -8.37 -13.66 6.98
C HIS A 13 -9.62 -14.45 7.36
N GLU A 14 -10.79 -13.80 7.38
CA GLU A 14 -12.05 -14.43 7.77
C GLU A 14 -12.45 -15.54 6.78
N GLN A 15 -12.18 -15.39 5.48
CA GLN A 15 -12.50 -16.41 4.47
C GLN A 15 -11.88 -17.79 4.78
N LEU A 16 -10.59 -17.82 5.16
CA LEU A 16 -9.91 -19.07 5.53
C LEU A 16 -10.53 -19.72 6.76
N PHE A 17 -10.84 -18.91 7.78
CA PHE A 17 -11.49 -19.38 8.99
C PHE A 17 -12.85 -20.00 8.69
N PHE A 18 -13.64 -19.37 7.82
CA PHE A 18 -14.94 -19.89 7.40
C PHE A 18 -14.85 -21.17 6.61
N ILE A 19 -13.95 -21.28 5.64
CA ILE A 19 -13.75 -22.51 4.88
C ILE A 19 -13.39 -23.67 5.82
N TRP A 20 -12.47 -23.42 6.76
CA TRP A 20 -12.07 -24.40 7.76
C TRP A 20 -13.23 -24.80 8.68
N ALA A 21 -13.98 -23.83 9.20
CA ALA A 21 -15.11 -24.10 10.09
C ALA A 21 -16.23 -24.87 9.38
N TYR A 22 -16.57 -24.48 8.15
CA TYR A 22 -17.62 -25.11 7.34
C TYR A 22 -17.28 -26.57 7.00
N GLU A 23 -16.00 -26.88 6.77
CA GLU A 23 -15.53 -28.25 6.55
C GLU A 23 -15.79 -29.18 7.76
N GLN A 24 -15.85 -28.63 8.98
CA GLN A 24 -16.15 -29.40 10.19
C GLN A 24 -17.66 -29.62 10.43
N GLU A 25 -18.53 -28.92 9.70
CA GLU A 25 -19.97 -29.03 9.91
C GLU A 25 -20.52 -30.37 9.38
N LYS A 26 -21.33 -31.06 10.19
CA LYS A 26 -21.99 -32.30 9.75
C LYS A 26 -23.03 -31.98 8.68
N GLY A 27 -22.93 -32.64 7.53
CA GLY A 27 -23.87 -32.47 6.42
C GLY A 27 -23.60 -31.24 5.53
N HIS A 28 -22.41 -30.64 5.63
CA HIS A 28 -22.02 -29.54 4.75
C HIS A 28 -22.07 -29.93 3.28
N ASN A 29 -22.38 -28.95 2.42
CA ASN A 29 -22.47 -29.17 0.99
C ASN A 29 -21.05 -29.28 0.40
N GLN A 30 -20.70 -30.47 -0.10
CA GLN A 30 -19.39 -30.77 -0.68
C GLN A 30 -19.07 -29.91 -1.90
N THR A 31 -20.08 -29.62 -2.74
CA THR A 31 -19.91 -28.77 -3.92
C THR A 31 -19.57 -27.34 -3.52
N LEU A 32 -20.26 -26.81 -2.50
CA LEU A 32 -19.99 -25.48 -1.97
C LEU A 32 -18.59 -25.38 -1.35
N LEU A 33 -18.19 -26.38 -0.53
CA LEU A 33 -16.86 -26.41 0.07
C LEU A 33 -15.75 -26.45 -1.00
N LYS A 34 -15.93 -27.28 -2.03
CA LYS A 34 -14.99 -27.37 -3.16
C LYS A 34 -14.89 -26.04 -3.91
N LEU A 35 -16.03 -25.39 -4.19
CA LEU A 35 -16.05 -24.08 -4.83
C LEU A 35 -15.31 -23.04 -3.99
N ALA A 36 -15.58 -22.97 -2.68
CA ALA A 36 -14.94 -22.02 -1.78
C ALA A 36 -13.41 -22.22 -1.74
N LYS A 37 -12.93 -23.47 -1.66
CA LYS A 37 -11.49 -23.79 -1.72
C LYS A 37 -10.85 -23.37 -3.05
N LEU A 38 -11.52 -23.60 -4.18
CA LEU A 38 -11.02 -23.19 -5.50
C LEU A 38 -10.97 -21.65 -5.64
N SER A 39 -12.02 -20.96 -5.19
CA SER A 39 -12.06 -19.49 -5.20
C SER A 39 -10.95 -18.90 -4.32
N TRP A 40 -10.71 -19.46 -3.14
CA TRP A 40 -9.59 -19.05 -2.29
C TRP A 40 -8.25 -19.24 -3.00
N ASN A 41 -7.99 -20.41 -3.59
CA ASN A 41 -6.73 -20.67 -4.30
C ASN A 41 -6.50 -19.67 -5.45
N HIS A 42 -7.57 -19.30 -6.16
CA HIS A 42 -7.49 -18.29 -7.22
C HIS A 42 -7.13 -16.91 -6.66
N LEU A 43 -7.83 -16.44 -5.62
CA LEU A 43 -7.53 -15.17 -4.94
C LEU A 43 -6.10 -15.16 -4.37
N GLN A 44 -5.69 -16.24 -3.70
CA GLN A 44 -4.35 -16.39 -3.16
C GLN A 44 -3.28 -16.27 -4.25
N HIS A 45 -3.53 -16.86 -5.43
CA HIS A 45 -2.62 -16.74 -6.56
C HIS A 45 -2.51 -15.30 -7.05
N MET A 46 -3.64 -14.58 -7.18
CA MET A 46 -3.62 -13.15 -7.54
C MET A 46 -2.85 -12.33 -6.52
N TYR A 47 -3.09 -12.54 -5.22
CA TYR A 47 -2.36 -11.85 -4.16
C TYR A 47 -0.85 -12.10 -4.20
N GLN A 48 -0.43 -13.33 -4.51
CA GLN A 48 0.99 -13.65 -4.67
C GLN A 48 1.62 -12.95 -5.88
N GLN A 49 0.87 -12.80 -6.98
CA GLN A 49 1.35 -12.06 -8.15
C GLN A 49 1.48 -10.56 -7.85
N GLU A 50 0.46 -9.95 -7.23
CA GLU A 50 0.48 -8.56 -6.79
C GLU A 50 1.65 -8.30 -5.84
N LEU A 51 1.79 -9.14 -4.80
CA LEU A 51 2.83 -8.99 -3.80
C LEU A 51 4.22 -9.13 -4.42
N ARG A 52 4.40 -10.03 -5.39
CA ARG A 52 5.66 -10.16 -6.11
C ARG A 52 6.01 -8.88 -6.88
N SER A 53 5.05 -8.32 -7.60
CA SER A 53 5.24 -7.08 -8.35
C SER A 53 5.55 -5.90 -7.42
N LEU A 54 4.82 -5.80 -6.30
CA LEU A 54 5.02 -4.76 -5.29
C LEU A 54 6.36 -4.88 -4.58
N THR A 55 6.75 -6.11 -4.19
CA THR A 55 8.04 -6.40 -3.57
C THR A 55 9.19 -6.06 -4.51
N LYS A 56 9.06 -6.39 -5.80
CA LYS A 56 10.07 -6.03 -6.80
C LYS A 56 10.20 -4.50 -6.91
N TRP A 57 9.09 -3.80 -7.07
CA TRP A 57 9.09 -2.33 -7.13
C TRP A 57 9.73 -1.71 -5.87
N TRP A 58 9.40 -2.21 -4.68
CA TRP A 58 9.96 -1.73 -3.42
C TRP A 58 11.47 -1.94 -3.30
N ILE A 59 11.95 -3.11 -3.74
CA ILE A 59 13.39 -3.41 -3.79
C ILE A 59 14.09 -2.51 -4.81
N ASP A 60 13.49 -2.27 -5.97
CA ASP A 60 14.06 -1.44 -7.04
C ASP A 60 14.19 0.04 -6.62
N LEU A 61 13.35 0.54 -5.70
CA LEU A 61 13.50 1.88 -5.09
C LEU A 61 14.78 1.99 -4.23
N ASP A 62 15.22 0.89 -3.64
CA ASP A 62 16.42 0.78 -2.81
C ASP A 62 16.40 1.71 -1.57
N PHE A 63 15.23 1.86 -0.95
CA PHE A 63 15.06 2.69 0.24
C PHE A 63 15.77 2.14 1.47
N VAL A 64 16.03 0.84 1.52
CA VAL A 64 16.82 0.23 2.59
C VAL A 64 18.21 0.85 2.68
N THR A 65 18.83 1.20 1.55
CA THR A 65 20.15 1.83 1.53
C THR A 65 20.07 3.36 1.51
N LYS A 66 19.12 3.92 0.74
CA LYS A 66 18.99 5.38 0.56
C LYS A 66 18.35 6.07 1.75
N LEU A 67 17.44 5.38 2.45
CA LEU A 67 16.63 5.90 3.55
C LEU A 67 16.69 4.95 4.76
N PRO A 68 17.88 4.79 5.40
CA PRO A 68 18.08 3.79 6.46
C PRO A 68 17.26 4.05 7.73
N PHE A 69 16.65 5.23 7.86
CA PHE A 69 15.73 5.57 8.95
C PHE A 69 14.32 4.99 8.75
N ALA A 70 13.94 4.65 7.52
CA ALA A 70 12.60 4.20 7.19
C ALA A 70 12.40 2.71 7.51
N ARG A 71 11.22 2.38 8.05
CA ARG A 71 10.84 1.01 8.42
C ARG A 71 10.32 0.27 7.18
N ASP A 72 10.69 -1.00 7.04
CA ASP A 72 10.08 -1.87 6.04
C ASP A 72 8.70 -2.37 6.51
N ARG A 73 7.63 -1.76 5.98
CA ARG A 73 6.23 -2.06 6.32
C ARG A 73 5.45 -2.72 5.19
N LEU A 74 6.13 -3.27 4.18
CA LEU A 74 5.48 -3.78 2.96
C LEU A 74 4.37 -4.78 3.25
N ILE A 75 4.63 -5.79 4.09
CA ILE A 75 3.65 -6.85 4.39
C ILE A 75 2.49 -6.31 5.23
N GLU A 76 2.77 -5.45 6.21
CA GLU A 76 1.75 -4.84 7.06
C GLU A 76 0.78 -4.02 6.20
N ILE A 77 1.32 -3.14 5.36
CA ILE A 77 0.53 -2.27 4.49
C ILE A 77 -0.28 -3.10 3.49
N TYR A 78 0.33 -4.12 2.86
CA TYR A 78 -0.37 -5.00 1.92
C TYR A 78 -1.56 -5.75 2.55
N LEU A 79 -1.49 -6.07 3.85
CA LEU A 79 -2.57 -6.74 4.58
C LEU A 79 -3.74 -5.79 4.91
N TYR A 80 -3.46 -4.51 5.14
CA TYR A 80 -4.47 -3.51 5.55
C TYR A 80 -5.02 -2.70 4.37
N ILE A 81 -4.17 -2.03 3.60
CA ILE A 81 -4.54 -1.06 2.55
C ILE A 81 -3.52 -1.16 1.41
N VAL A 82 -3.98 -1.57 0.23
CA VAL A 82 -3.10 -1.83 -0.92
C VAL A 82 -2.96 -0.58 -1.78
N THR A 83 -1.95 0.26 -1.54
CA THR A 83 -1.42 1.20 -2.56
C THR A 83 0.07 1.43 -2.39
N LYS A 84 0.81 1.57 -3.51
CA LYS A 84 2.20 2.05 -3.51
C LYS A 84 2.33 3.39 -2.75
N LEU A 85 1.32 4.25 -2.89
CA LEU A 85 1.25 5.54 -2.19
C LEU A 85 1.22 5.38 -0.66
N THR A 86 0.46 4.42 -0.11
CA THR A 86 0.43 4.17 1.35
C THR A 86 1.82 3.76 1.86
N MET A 87 2.58 3.00 1.08
CA MET A 87 3.95 2.63 1.44
C MET A 87 4.86 3.85 1.48
N LEU A 88 4.77 4.75 0.50
CA LEU A 88 5.54 5.99 0.50
C LEU A 88 5.14 6.91 1.65
N VAL A 89 3.84 7.03 1.96
CA VAL A 89 3.36 7.79 3.12
C VAL A 89 3.94 7.25 4.43
N SER A 90 4.12 5.93 4.57
CA SER A 90 4.79 5.38 5.77
C SER A 90 6.27 5.76 5.89
N VAL A 91 6.95 6.01 4.76
CA VAL A 91 8.33 6.53 4.75
C VAL A 91 8.35 8.01 5.12
N ILE A 92 7.35 8.77 4.66
CA ILE A 92 7.17 10.18 5.05
C ILE A 92 6.89 10.26 6.56
N ASP A 93 6.01 9.42 7.11
CA ASP A 93 5.77 9.32 8.55
C ASP A 93 7.08 9.14 9.34
N ASP A 94 7.92 8.18 8.93
CA ASP A 94 9.25 7.97 9.55
C ASP A 94 10.19 9.16 9.40
N MET A 95 10.10 9.86 8.27
CA MET A 95 10.88 11.08 8.01
C MET A 95 10.51 12.19 8.99
N TYR A 96 9.21 12.43 9.20
CA TYR A 96 8.73 13.48 10.11
C TYR A 96 8.93 13.12 11.58
N ASP A 97 8.83 11.84 11.94
CA ASP A 97 8.91 11.40 13.33
C ASP A 97 10.34 11.22 13.86
N VAL A 98 11.27 10.77 13.00
CA VAL A 98 12.56 10.23 13.47
C VAL A 98 13.77 10.95 12.88
N HIS A 99 13.67 11.52 11.67
CA HIS A 99 14.87 11.93 10.92
C HIS A 99 14.95 13.42 10.57
N GLY A 100 13.88 13.99 10.01
CA GLY A 100 13.88 15.34 9.44
C GLY A 100 14.02 16.42 10.49
N THR A 101 14.80 17.46 10.18
CA THR A 101 14.81 18.68 10.98
C THR A 101 13.63 19.58 10.59
N ILE A 102 13.18 20.46 11.49
CA ILE A 102 12.02 21.34 11.24
C ILE A 102 12.19 22.13 9.93
N ASP A 103 13.36 22.73 9.70
CA ASP A 103 13.64 23.52 8.49
C ASP A 103 13.55 22.67 7.20
N GLU A 104 14.04 21.42 7.23
CA GLU A 104 13.94 20.52 6.09
C GLU A 104 12.49 20.04 5.86
N LEU A 105 11.76 19.75 6.95
CA LEU A 105 10.38 19.32 6.88
C LEU A 105 9.46 20.42 6.36
N GLU A 106 9.69 21.69 6.70
CA GLU A 106 8.96 22.83 6.12
C GLU A 106 9.16 22.93 4.60
N LEU A 107 10.38 22.69 4.13
CA LEU A 107 10.69 22.63 2.70
C LEU A 107 10.00 21.44 2.01
N PHE A 108 10.02 20.26 2.64
CA PHE A 108 9.36 19.07 2.12
C PHE A 108 7.84 19.23 2.05
N THR A 109 7.21 19.72 3.12
CA THR A 109 5.77 20.03 3.15
C THR A 109 5.40 20.99 2.02
N SER A 110 6.18 22.06 1.86
CA SER A 110 5.95 23.04 0.79
C SER A 110 6.05 22.42 -0.61
N ALA A 111 6.94 21.43 -0.80
CA ALA A 111 7.09 20.71 -2.07
C ALA A 111 5.89 19.79 -2.39
N ILE A 112 5.34 19.14 -1.36
CA ILE A 112 4.16 18.28 -1.48
C ILE A 112 2.92 19.13 -1.77
N GLU A 113 2.69 20.21 -1.02
CA GLU A 113 1.52 21.10 -1.21
C GLU A 113 1.46 21.71 -2.62
N ARG A 114 2.62 22.00 -3.20
CA ARG A 114 2.74 22.62 -4.53
C ARG A 114 2.86 21.62 -5.67
N TRP A 115 3.14 20.35 -5.37
CA TRP A 115 3.54 19.33 -6.35
C TRP A 115 4.64 19.84 -7.30
N ASP A 116 5.60 20.60 -6.77
CA ASP A 116 6.66 21.28 -7.53
C ASP A 116 7.98 20.51 -7.52
N THR A 117 8.30 19.87 -8.65
CA THR A 117 9.55 19.12 -8.88
C THR A 117 10.79 20.02 -9.02
N SER A 118 10.60 21.34 -9.18
CA SER A 118 11.69 22.29 -9.42
C SER A 118 12.35 22.82 -8.14
N MET A 119 11.90 22.39 -6.95
CA MET A 119 12.49 22.83 -5.68
C MET A 119 13.95 22.38 -5.55
N LYS A 120 14.87 23.35 -5.66
CA LYS A 120 16.33 23.11 -5.68
C LYS A 120 16.94 22.85 -4.30
N ASN A 121 16.18 23.03 -3.22
CA ASN A 121 16.73 23.08 -1.86
C ASN A 121 16.39 21.86 -0.99
N LEU A 122 15.70 20.83 -1.51
CA LEU A 122 15.45 19.60 -0.75
C LEU A 122 16.75 18.79 -0.61
N PRO A 123 17.07 18.30 0.61
CA PRO A 123 18.11 17.29 0.83
C PRO A 123 17.94 16.07 -0.08
N ASP A 124 19.04 15.41 -0.45
CA ASP A 124 19.04 14.30 -1.41
C ASP A 124 18.13 13.13 -0.98
N TYR A 125 18.06 12.84 0.32
CA TYR A 125 17.20 11.77 0.84
C TYR A 125 15.70 12.13 0.72
N MET A 126 15.34 13.38 0.98
CA MET A 126 13.98 13.89 0.79
C MET A 126 13.59 13.89 -0.67
N ARG A 127 14.50 14.32 -1.55
CA ARG A 127 14.31 14.27 -3.00
C ARG A 127 14.07 12.85 -3.49
N THR A 128 14.86 11.89 -3.00
CA THR A 128 14.68 10.46 -3.33
C THR A 128 13.27 9.98 -2.99
N CYS A 129 12.73 10.36 -1.82
CA CYS A 129 11.36 10.01 -1.44
C CYS A 129 10.32 10.74 -2.30
N TYR A 130 10.55 12.03 -2.57
CA TYR A 130 9.66 12.86 -3.37
C TYR A 130 9.51 12.36 -4.81
N ASP A 131 10.63 12.06 -5.47
CA ASP A 131 10.65 11.57 -6.85
C ASP A 131 9.85 10.25 -6.96
N ALA A 132 9.98 9.36 -5.97
CA ALA A 132 9.19 8.13 -5.93
C ALA A 132 7.67 8.38 -5.79
N ILE A 133 7.25 9.44 -5.08
CA ILE A 133 5.84 9.83 -4.98
C ILE A 133 5.33 10.30 -6.34
N ILE A 134 6.11 11.16 -7.02
CA ILE A 134 5.76 11.65 -8.36
C ILE A 134 5.64 10.50 -9.35
N ASP A 135 6.60 9.57 -9.38
CA ASP A 135 6.55 8.38 -10.24
C ASP A 135 5.27 7.55 -10.03
N VAL A 136 4.85 7.38 -8.77
CA VAL A 136 3.60 6.66 -8.43
C VAL A 136 2.37 7.45 -8.85
N LEU A 137 2.37 8.78 -8.70
CA LEU A 137 1.26 9.62 -9.13
C LEU A 137 1.12 9.64 -10.66
N ASP A 138 2.22 9.65 -11.39
CA ASP A 138 2.23 9.55 -12.86
C ASP A 138 1.68 8.19 -13.33
N GLU A 139 2.03 7.09 -12.64
CA GLU A 139 1.44 5.77 -12.88
C GLU A 139 -0.09 5.77 -12.63
N VAL A 140 -0.53 6.39 -11.54
CA VAL A 140 -1.95 6.53 -11.21
C VAL A 140 -2.69 7.37 -12.25
N ASP A 141 -2.11 8.48 -12.70
CA ASP A 141 -2.69 9.32 -13.75
C ASP A 141 -2.85 8.53 -15.05
N ALA A 142 -1.81 7.84 -15.48
CA ALA A 142 -1.84 7.02 -16.71
C ALA A 142 -2.94 5.94 -16.66
N ILE A 143 -3.10 5.26 -15.52
CA ILE A 143 -4.14 4.25 -15.33
C ILE A 143 -5.53 4.89 -15.34
N THR A 144 -5.73 5.92 -14.53
CA THR A 144 -7.06 6.52 -14.32
C THR A 144 -7.55 7.29 -15.54
N THR A 145 -6.66 7.96 -16.27
CA THR A 145 -6.95 8.58 -17.57
C THR A 145 -7.39 7.54 -18.59
N LYS A 146 -6.69 6.40 -18.69
CA LYS A 146 -7.08 5.29 -19.57
C LYS A 146 -8.46 4.70 -19.24
N GLU A 147 -8.83 4.71 -17.97
CA GLU A 147 -10.14 4.25 -17.49
C GLU A 147 -11.25 5.31 -17.55
N GLY A 148 -10.95 6.52 -18.05
CA GLY A 148 -11.92 7.63 -18.13
C GLY A 148 -12.25 8.24 -16.77
N ARG A 149 -11.36 8.11 -15.78
CA ARG A 149 -11.51 8.63 -14.40
C ARG A 149 -10.34 9.53 -13.96
N PRO A 150 -9.89 10.50 -14.76
CA PRO A 150 -8.69 11.31 -14.45
C PRO A 150 -8.81 12.10 -13.14
N TYR A 151 -10.03 12.41 -12.69
CA TYR A 151 -10.29 13.09 -11.41
C TYR A 151 -9.76 12.31 -10.19
N CYS A 152 -9.53 11.00 -10.30
CA CYS A 152 -8.99 10.19 -9.22
C CYS A 152 -7.59 10.64 -8.78
N LEU A 153 -6.79 11.20 -9.69
CA LEU A 153 -5.46 11.73 -9.37
C LEU A 153 -5.54 12.90 -8.40
N GLU A 154 -6.47 13.84 -8.65
CA GLU A 154 -6.63 15.02 -7.80
C GLU A 154 -7.05 14.63 -6.38
N TYR A 155 -7.99 13.69 -6.24
CA TYR A 155 -8.34 13.16 -4.91
C TYR A 155 -7.18 12.42 -4.23
N ALA A 156 -6.34 11.71 -4.99
CA ALA A 156 -5.17 11.05 -4.43
C ALA A 156 -4.13 12.08 -3.91
N LYS A 157 -3.93 13.18 -4.64
CA LYS A 157 -3.07 14.29 -4.21
C LYS A 157 -3.64 15.00 -2.98
N GLU A 158 -4.93 15.31 -2.97
CA GLU A 158 -5.61 15.92 -1.83
C GLU A 158 -5.53 15.06 -0.56
N ALA A 159 -5.51 13.74 -0.69
CA ALA A 159 -5.41 12.83 0.46
C ALA A 159 -4.00 12.74 1.07
N VAL A 160 -2.96 13.23 0.37
CA VAL A 160 -1.57 13.25 0.85
C VAL A 160 -1.24 14.56 1.59
N ILE A 161 -1.96 15.64 1.28
CA ILE A 161 -1.84 16.96 1.92
C ILE A 161 -2.66 16.97 3.22
#